data_AF-C4A0P1-F1
#
_entry.id   AF-C4A0P1-F1
#
_cell.length_a   1.000
_cell.length_b   1.000
_cell.length_c   1.000
_cell.angle_alpha   90.00
_cell.angle_beta   90.00
_cell.angle_gamma   90.00
#
_symmetry.space_group_name_H-M   'P 1'
#
loop_
_entity.id
_entity.type
_entity.pdbx_description
1 polymer ?
#
loop_
_entity_poly.entity_id
_entity_poly.type
_entity_poly.pdbx_seq_one_letter_code
_entity_poly.pdbx_strand_id
1 'polypeptide(L)'
;YFTALFPYVVLFILLIRGVTLQGADIGLEFYLKPNITRLGDPQVWMDAGTQVFFSYSIGLGSLIALGSYNKFNNNCHRDAIVFACVNSGTSILSGIVIFSFLG
;
A
#
# COMPACT_ATOMS: atom_id res chain seq x y z
N TYR A 1 -5.02 -5.59 -17.90
CA TYR A 1 -5.78 -4.34 -17.68
C TYR A 1 -6.85 -4.49 -16.62
N PHE A 2 -7.89 -5.31 -16.81
CA PHE A 2 -8.99 -5.45 -15.84
C PHE A 2 -8.51 -5.79 -14.41
N THR A 3 -7.64 -6.80 -14.27
CA THR A 3 -7.13 -7.28 -12.98
C THR A 3 -6.34 -6.24 -12.17
N ALA A 4 -5.77 -5.23 -12.82
CA ALA A 4 -5.04 -4.16 -12.14
C ALA A 4 -5.95 -2.98 -11.77
N LEU A 5 -6.99 -2.69 -12.56
CA LEU A 5 -7.88 -1.54 -12.37
C LEU A 5 -9.08 -1.87 -11.49
N PHE A 6 -9.64 -3.07 -11.62
CA PHE A 6 -10.83 -3.50 -10.89
C PHE A 6 -10.68 -3.43 -9.36
N PRO A 7 -9.53 -3.82 -8.76
CA PRO A 7 -9.33 -3.65 -7.32
C PRO A 7 -9.48 -2.21 -6.83
N TYR A 8 -9.08 -1.21 -7.62
CA TYR A 8 -9.25 0.20 -7.24
C TYR A 8 -10.72 0.64 -7.27
N VAL A 9 -11.51 0.11 -8.21
CA VAL A 9 -12.96 0.35 -8.24
C VAL A 9 -13.60 -0.22 -6.97
N VAL A 10 -13.24 -1.45 -6.59
CA VAL A 10 -13.74 -2.10 -5.38
C VAL A 10 -13.31 -1.33 -4.14
N LEU A 11 -12.03 -0.96 -4.02
CA LEU A 11 -11.51 -0.16 -2.90
C LEU A 11 -12.24 1.18 -2.77
N PHE A 12 -12.56 1.84 -3.88
CA PHE A 12 -13.29 3.10 -3.87
C PHE A 12 -14.74 2.94 -3.37
N ILE A 13 -15.44 1.90 -3.82
CA ILE A 13 -16.80 1.57 -3.34
C ILE A 13 -16.77 1.23 -1.84
N LEU A 14 -15.81 0.40 -1.43
CA LEU A 14 -15.64 0.01 -0.03
C LEU A 14 -15.25 1.20 0.84
N LEU A 15 -14.43 2.13 0.34
CA LEU A 15 -14.09 3.35 1.07
C LEU A 15 -15.35 4.14 1.39
N ILE A 16 -16.17 4.48 0.37
CA ILE A 16 -17.42 5.22 0.56
C ILE A 16 -18.34 4.48 1.54
N ARG A 17 -18.45 3.16 1.41
CA ARG A 17 -19.29 2.37 2.30
C ARG A 17 -18.76 2.36 3.74
N GLY A 18 -17.46 2.19 3.92
CA GLY A 18 -16.79 2.10 5.21
C GLY A 18 -16.90 3.41 5.98
N VAL A 19 -16.57 4.54 5.35
CA VAL A 19 -16.63 5.86 6.03
C VAL A 19 -18.05 6.34 6.33
N THR A 20 -19.08 5.73 5.73
CA THR A 20 -20.50 6.05 6.01
C THR A 20 -21.12 5.18 7.11
N LEU A 21 -20.37 4.21 7.66
CA LEU A 21 -20.80 3.41 8.81
C LEU A 21 -20.66 4.21 10.11
N GLN A 22 -21.55 3.94 11.06
CA GLN A 22 -21.42 4.45 12.42
C GLN A 22 -20.27 3.70 13.12
N GLY A 23 -19.35 4.41 13.76
CA GLY A 23 -18.17 3.82 14.42
C GLY A 23 -16.89 3.85 13.57
N ALA A 24 -16.97 4.19 12.28
CA ALA A 24 -15.82 4.26 11.38
C ALA A 24 -14.72 5.23 11.86
N ASP A 25 -15.11 6.27 12.59
CA ASP A 25 -14.22 7.25 13.22
C ASP A 25 -13.32 6.63 14.29
N ILE A 26 -13.84 5.66 15.07
CA ILE A 26 -13.08 4.95 16.11
C ILE A 26 -11.97 4.11 15.47
N GLY A 27 -12.31 3.37 14.42
CA GLY A 27 -11.35 2.55 13.68
C GLY A 27 -10.28 3.40 13.01
N LEU A 28 -10.67 4.53 12.42
CA LEU A 28 -9.73 5.45 11.78
C LEU A 28 -8.81 6.17 12.79
N GLU A 29 -9.34 6.57 13.95
CA GLU A 29 -8.51 7.11 15.04
C GLU A 29 -7.48 6.07 15.47
N PHE A 30 -7.89 4.83 15.71
CA PHE A 30 -6.98 3.75 16.09
C PHE A 30 -5.86 3.53 15.05
N TYR A 31 -6.21 3.55 13.76
CA TYR A 31 -5.24 3.37 12.67
C TYR A 31 -4.19 4.49 12.61
N LEU A 32 -4.62 5.73 12.77
CA LEU A 32 -3.75 6.90 12.56
C LEU A 32 -3.08 7.42 13.83
N LYS A 33 -3.48 6.94 15.01
CA LYS A 33 -2.94 7.40 16.30
C LYS A 33 -1.48 6.98 16.46
N PRO A 34 -0.52 7.91 16.45
CA PRO A 34 0.89 7.57 16.49
C PRO A 34 1.30 7.20 17.92
N ASN A 35 2.01 6.08 18.06
CA ASN A 35 2.69 5.72 19.30
C ASN A 35 4.21 5.86 19.13
N ILE A 36 4.73 7.04 19.47
CA ILE A 36 6.14 7.42 19.27
C ILE A 36 7.09 6.51 20.06
N THR A 37 6.66 5.99 21.21
CA THR A 37 7.51 5.10 22.03
C THR A 37 7.89 3.81 21.30
N ARG A 38 7.06 3.34 20.38
CA ARG A 38 7.32 2.14 19.55
C ARG A 38 8.45 2.34 18.55
N LEU A 39 8.80 3.58 18.18
CA LEU A 39 9.89 3.85 17.25
C LEU A 39 11.27 3.50 17.81
N GLY A 40 11.40 3.41 19.14
CA GLY A 40 12.61 2.94 19.81
C GLY A 40 12.78 1.41 19.83
N ASP A 41 11.76 0.66 19.43
CA ASP A 41 11.82 -0.80 19.34
C ASP A 41 12.39 -1.23 17.97
N PRO A 42 13.56 -1.89 17.91
CA PRO A 42 14.15 -2.39 16.67
C PRO A 42 13.22 -3.32 15.88
N GLN A 43 12.32 -4.04 16.57
CA GLN A 43 11.39 -4.97 15.94
C GLN A 43 10.47 -4.26 14.94
N VAL A 44 10.02 -3.03 15.25
CA VAL A 44 9.13 -2.25 14.38
C VAL A 44 9.82 -1.93 13.04
N TRP A 45 11.13 -1.68 13.07
CA TRP A 45 11.91 -1.42 11.87
C TRP A 45 12.17 -2.68 11.05
N MET A 46 12.40 -3.82 11.71
CA MET A 46 12.54 -5.11 11.04
C MET A 46 11.23 -5.52 10.35
N ASP A 47 10.09 -5.34 11.02
CA ASP A 47 8.77 -5.62 10.47
C ASP A 47 8.45 -4.69 9.30
N ALA A 48 8.73 -3.38 9.44
CA ALA A 48 8.54 -2.39 8.37
C ALA A 48 9.41 -2.70 7.14
N GLY A 49 10.68 -3.05 7.34
CA GLY A 49 11.57 -3.46 6.25
C GLY A 49 11.02 -4.68 5.53
N THR A 50 10.67 -5.73 6.28
CA THR A 50 10.10 -6.97 5.75
C THR A 50 8.82 -6.71 4.94
N GLN A 51 7.93 -5.86 5.47
CA GLN A 51 6.69 -5.46 4.80
C GLN A 51 6.97 -4.78 3.45
N VAL A 52 7.94 -3.87 3.39
CA VAL A 52 8.32 -3.19 2.13
C VAL A 52 8.91 -4.20 1.13
N PHE A 53 9.83 -5.07 1.57
CA PHE A 53 10.46 -6.07 0.69
C PHE A 53 9.42 -6.98 0.03
N PHE A 54 8.47 -7.51 0.81
CA PHE A 54 7.40 -8.36 0.29
C PHE A 54 6.38 -7.60 -0.53
N SER A 55 5.96 -6.40 -0.09
CA SER A 55 4.98 -5.58 -0.81
C SER A 55 5.47 -5.19 -2.21
N TYR A 56 6.75 -4.87 -2.34
CA TYR A 56 7.36 -4.49 -3.62
C TYR A 56 7.85 -5.70 -4.42
N SER A 57 7.78 -6.92 -3.87
CA SER A 57 8.29 -8.15 -4.49
C SER A 57 9.78 -8.06 -4.88
N ILE A 58 10.58 -7.39 -4.04
CA ILE A 58 12.01 -7.16 -4.30
C ILE A 58 12.76 -8.49 -4.23
N GLY A 59 13.63 -8.76 -5.21
CA GLY A 59 14.47 -9.96 -5.24
C GLY A 59 13.78 -11.22 -5.78
N LEU A 60 12.50 -11.16 -6.16
CA LEU A 60 11.77 -12.30 -6.72
C LEU A 60 11.93 -12.48 -8.24
N GLY A 61 12.66 -11.58 -8.91
CA GLY A 61 12.91 -11.63 -10.35
C GLY A 61 11.74 -11.19 -11.24
N SER A 62 10.53 -11.01 -10.70
CA SER A 62 9.35 -10.57 -11.45
C SER A 62 9.53 -9.19 -12.10
N LEU A 63 10.03 -8.20 -11.35
CA LEU A 63 10.31 -6.86 -11.88
C LEU A 63 11.44 -6.86 -12.93
N ILE A 64 12.43 -7.74 -12.77
CA ILE A 64 13.53 -7.90 -13.74
C ILE A 64 12.97 -8.46 -15.05
N ALA A 65 12.13 -9.50 -14.96
CA ALA A 65 11.47 -10.09 -16.12
C ALA A 65 10.53 -9.08 -16.83
N LEU A 66 9.78 -8.27 -16.08
CA LEU A 66 8.96 -7.21 -16.68
C LEU A 66 9.83 -6.14 -17.35
N GLY A 67 10.94 -5.76 -16.71
CA GLY A 67 11.89 -4.79 -17.25
C GLY A 67 12.60 -5.26 -18.53
N SER A 68 12.83 -6.56 -18.71
CA SER A 68 13.52 -7.08 -19.90
C SER A 68 12.71 -6.96 -21.19
N TYR A 69 11.39 -6.77 -21.10
CA TYR A 69 10.51 -6.51 -22.24
C TYR A 69 10.37 -5.01 -22.59
N ASN A 70 10.95 -4.11 -21.79
CA ASN A 70 10.88 -2.67 -22.07
C ASN A 70 11.82 -2.27 -23.22
N LYS A 71 11.54 -1.09 -23.80
CA LYS A 71 12.44 -0.46 -24.78
C LYS A 71 13.78 -0.16 -24.10
N PHE A 72 14.88 -0.30 -24.85
CA PHE A 72 16.23 -0.06 -24.34
C PHE A 72 16.42 1.34 -23.74
N ASN A 73 15.82 2.37 -24.35
CA ASN A 73 15.89 3.75 -23.86
C ASN A 73 14.64 4.18 -23.06
N ASN A 74 14.03 3.25 -22.32
CA ASN A 74 12.89 3.55 -21.43
C ASN A 74 13.37 4.24 -20.14
N ASN A 75 12.63 5.24 -19.66
CA ASN A 75 12.95 5.90 -18.40
C ASN A 75 12.47 5.08 -17.19
N CYS A 76 13.25 4.05 -16.85
CA CYS A 76 12.94 3.16 -15.72
C CYS A 76 12.96 3.86 -14.35
N HIS A 77 13.70 4.96 -14.20
CA HIS A 77 13.71 5.74 -12.95
C HIS A 77 12.34 6.37 -12.67
N ARG A 78 11.72 6.97 -13.69
CA ARG A 78 10.38 7.52 -13.57
C ARG A 78 9.36 6.43 -13.24
N ASP A 79 9.46 5.28 -13.90
CA ASP A 79 8.56 4.16 -13.68
C ASP A 79 8.68 3.60 -12.27
N ALA A 80 9.91 3.49 -11.75
CA ALA A 80 10.17 3.03 -10.38
C ALA A 80 9.57 3.99 -9.34
N ILE A 81 9.69 5.30 -9.53
CA ILE A 81 9.09 6.30 -8.63
C ILE A 81 7.56 6.19 -8.66
N VAL A 82 6.96 6.11 -9.84
CA VAL A 82 5.50 5.97 -9.98
C VAL A 82 5.03 4.67 -9.33
N PHE A 83 5.73 3.56 -9.56
CA PHE A 83 5.45 2.28 -8.94
C PHE A 83 5.46 2.38 -7.40
N ALA A 84 6.49 3.02 -6.83
CA ALA A 84 6.59 3.20 -5.39
C ALA A 84 5.46 4.06 -4.81
N CYS A 85 5.17 5.20 -5.44
CA CYS A 85 4.08 6.07 -4.99
C CYS A 85 2.72 5.37 -5.08
N VAL A 86 2.45 4.64 -6.16
CA VAL A 86 1.18 3.91 -6.34
C VAL A 86 1.07 2.76 -5.33
N ASN A 87 2.13 1.95 -5.15
CA ASN A 87 2.11 0.86 -4.19
C ASN A 87 1.86 1.36 -2.76
N SER A 88 2.67 2.31 -2.28
CA SER A 88 2.55 2.84 -0.92
C SER A 88 1.23 3.60 -0.71
N GLY A 89 0.80 4.39 -1.70
CA GLY A 89 -0.50 5.09 -1.64
C GLY A 89 -1.67 4.10 -1.55
N THR A 90 -1.62 3.00 -2.31
CA THR A 90 -2.64 1.95 -2.27
C THR A 90 -2.63 1.21 -0.94
N SER A 91 -1.47 0.95 -0.35
CA SER A 91 -1.39 0.33 0.99
C SER A 91 -2.05 1.20 2.06
N ILE A 92 -1.81 2.52 2.05
CA ILE A 92 -2.44 3.46 2.99
C ILE A 92 -3.95 3.50 2.76
N LEU A 93 -4.39 3.62 1.50
CA LEU A 93 -5.81 3.63 1.15
C LEU A 93 -6.52 2.34 1.62
N SER A 94 -5.90 1.18 1.39
CA SER A 94 -6.43 -0.10 1.86
C SER A 94 -6.48 -0.18 3.38
N GLY A 95 -5.49 0.40 4.09
CA GLY A 95 -5.51 0.51 5.55
C GLY A 95 -6.72 1.30 6.03
N ILE A 96 -6.97 2.48 5.45
CA ILE A 96 -8.14 3.31 5.76
C ILE A 96 -9.44 2.54 5.52
N VAL A 97 -9.56 1.86 4.38
CA VAL A 97 -10.73 1.04 4.07
C VAL A 97 -10.94 -0.03 5.13
N ILE A 98 -9.93 -0.84 5.46
CA ILE A 98 -10.06 -1.93 6.44
C ILE A 98 -10.45 -1.38 7.82
N PHE A 99 -9.76 -0.35 8.30
CA PHE A 99 -10.02 0.20 9.63
C PHE A 99 -11.37 0.93 9.74
N SER A 100 -11.90 1.49 8.64
CA SER A 100 -13.26 2.05 8.62
C SER A 100 -14.37 1.02 8.83
N PHE A 101 -14.12 -0.27 8.60
CA PHE A 101 -15.07 -1.37 8.89
C PHE A 101 -14.84 -2.05 10.25
N LEU A 102 -13.65 -1.88 10.85
CA LEU A 102 -13.29 -2.48 12.14
C LEU A 102 -13.73 -1.62 13.34
N GLY A 103 -13.98 -0.33 13.12
CA GLY A 103 -14.58 0.58 14.10
C GLY A 103 -16.10 0.44 14.15
#